data_AF-A0A9E3GW81-F1
#
_entry.id   AF-A0A9E3GW81-F1
#
_cell.length_a   1.000
_cell.length_b   1.000
_cell.length_c   1.000
_cell.angle_alpha   90.00
_cell.angle_beta   90.00
_cell.angle_gamma   90.00
#
_symmetry.space_group_name_H-M   'P 1'
#
loop_
_entity.id
_entity.type
_entity.pdbx_description
1 polymer ?
#
loop_
_entity_poly.entity_id
_entity_poly.type
_entity_poly.pdbx_seq_one_letter_code
_entity_poly.pdbx_strand_id
1 'polypeptide(L)'
;MRDNPIHTFFQVLGGNIPDQLSLGGFRWFEVVLYWVLLIGSLAVAYTNWRLDPTQRTGTHLSIYAMRLVSAGMWYLGTLWKLPLPISAGFTYWLGNTVKYSSFQVHASIMQVFLNHIALVQPLVFLLETALAISLMLGIAVRLAGIVGVLFTLNLLIGLYNDPTEWPWTYVGIICAHGMFAVAQAGRSLGIDNLLAKRLIPGLPYDGAVARAMSLAT
;
A
#
# COMPACT_ATOMS: atom_id res chain seq x y z
N MET A 1 26.09 15.18 8.21
CA MET A 1 24.98 16.12 7.96
C MET A 1 23.85 15.78 8.93
N ARG A 2 23.06 16.76 9.40
CA ARG A 2 21.82 16.45 10.13
C ARG A 2 20.87 15.76 9.17
N ASP A 3 20.38 14.59 9.54
CA ASP A 3 19.40 13.88 8.74
C ASP A 3 18.11 14.70 8.66
N ASN A 4 17.49 14.73 7.49
CA ASN A 4 16.30 15.54 7.23
C ASN A 4 15.40 14.81 6.23
N PRO A 5 14.08 15.14 6.18
CA PRO A 5 13.13 14.37 5.38
C PRO A 5 13.46 14.28 3.89
N ILE A 6 14.07 15.33 3.32
CA ILE A 6 14.47 15.36 1.90
C ILE A 6 15.63 14.40 1.68
N HIS A 7 16.64 14.45 2.55
CA HIS A 7 17.77 13.53 2.50
C HIS A 7 17.33 12.07 2.70
N THR A 8 16.48 11.80 3.70
CA THR A 8 15.92 10.46 3.95
C THR A 8 15.13 9.96 2.74
N PHE A 9 14.34 10.81 2.09
CA PHE A 9 13.61 10.45 0.87
C PHE A 9 14.56 9.97 -0.23
N PHE A 10 15.65 10.70 -0.51
CA PHE A 10 16.65 10.25 -1.48
C PHE A 10 17.37 8.97 -1.04
N GLN A 11 17.56 8.75 0.26
CA GLN A 11 18.09 7.49 0.77
C GLN A 11 17.14 6.31 0.50
N VAL A 12 15.83 6.48 0.69
CA VAL A 12 14.81 5.46 0.37
C VAL A 12 14.88 5.10 -1.12
N LEU A 13 14.93 6.11 -1.99
CA LEU A 13 15.02 5.92 -3.45
C LEU A 13 16.31 5.21 -3.87
N GLY A 14 17.39 5.41 -3.11
CA GLY A 14 18.71 4.85 -3.38
C GLY A 14 18.99 3.51 -2.70
N GLY A 15 18.08 2.96 -1.89
CA GLY A 15 18.34 1.70 -1.19
C GLY A 15 19.27 1.83 0.02
N ASN A 16 19.31 2.99 0.67
CA ASN A 16 20.35 3.37 1.63
C ASN A 16 19.83 3.61 3.05
N ILE A 17 18.55 3.36 3.33
CA ILE A 17 18.04 3.40 4.72
C ILE A 17 18.41 2.09 5.46
N PRO A 18 18.48 2.09 6.81
CA PRO A 18 18.86 0.92 7.59
C PRO A 18 18.05 -0.35 7.24
N ASP A 19 16.74 -0.21 7.07
CA ASP A 19 15.85 -1.33 6.74
C ASP A 19 16.19 -1.95 5.37
N GLN A 20 16.49 -1.13 4.36
CA GLN A 20 16.92 -1.62 3.05
C GLN A 20 18.31 -2.24 3.12
N LEU A 21 19.24 -1.63 3.86
CA LEU A 21 20.60 -2.17 4.03
C LEU A 21 20.58 -3.54 4.69
N SER A 22 19.66 -3.77 5.63
CA SER A 22 19.48 -5.05 6.32
C SER A 22 19.12 -6.22 5.39
N LEU A 23 18.53 -5.93 4.22
CA LEU A 23 18.15 -6.93 3.22
C LEU A 23 19.32 -7.43 2.36
N GLY A 24 20.52 -6.84 2.50
CA GLY A 24 21.67 -7.20 1.69
C GLY A 24 21.40 -7.01 0.19
N GLY A 25 21.64 -8.06 -0.61
CA GLY A 25 21.40 -8.01 -2.06
C GLY A 25 19.93 -7.83 -2.46
N PHE A 26 18.99 -8.32 -1.65
CA PHE A 26 17.55 -8.24 -1.93
C PHE A 26 17.02 -6.80 -1.94
N ARG A 27 17.74 -5.85 -1.33
CA ARG A 27 17.36 -4.43 -1.38
C ARG A 27 17.19 -3.91 -2.80
N TRP A 28 17.99 -4.41 -3.74
CA TRP A 28 17.94 -3.95 -5.13
C TRP A 28 16.68 -4.41 -5.84
N PHE A 29 16.13 -5.57 -5.46
CA PHE A 29 14.82 -5.99 -5.95
C PHE A 29 13.74 -4.99 -5.52
N GLU A 30 13.70 -4.63 -4.24
CA GLU A 30 12.72 -3.66 -3.71
C GLU A 30 12.90 -2.27 -4.37
N VAL A 31 14.13 -1.78 -4.47
CA VAL A 31 14.43 -0.50 -5.12
C VAL A 31 13.99 -0.50 -6.59
N VAL A 32 14.31 -1.54 -7.35
CA VAL A 32 13.90 -1.66 -8.76
C VAL A 32 12.37 -1.74 -8.86
N LEU A 33 11.73 -2.53 -8.01
CA LEU A 33 10.27 -2.64 -7.96
C LEU A 33 9.62 -1.26 -7.73
N TYR A 34 10.12 -0.51 -6.74
CA TYR A 34 9.64 0.84 -6.45
C TYR A 34 9.79 1.76 -7.67
N TRP A 35 10.97 1.79 -8.29
CA TRP A 35 11.22 2.63 -9.46
C TRP A 35 10.35 2.26 -10.65
N VAL A 36 10.18 0.97 -10.94
CA VAL A 36 9.30 0.49 -12.01
C VAL A 36 7.87 0.95 -11.77
N LEU A 37 7.36 0.82 -10.55
CA LEU A 37 6.00 1.25 -10.22
C LEU A 37 5.84 2.77 -10.23
N LEU A 38 6.84 3.53 -9.76
CA LEU A 38 6.81 4.99 -9.80
C LEU A 38 6.82 5.51 -11.24
N ILE A 39 7.71 4.99 -12.09
CA ILE A 39 7.77 5.35 -13.51
C ILE A 39 6.45 4.95 -14.20
N GLY A 40 5.93 3.76 -13.92
CA GLY A 40 4.63 3.30 -14.44
C GLY A 40 3.48 4.22 -14.01
N SER A 41 3.47 4.63 -12.75
CA SER A 41 2.49 5.59 -12.21
C SER A 41 2.55 6.93 -12.93
N LEU A 42 3.75 7.49 -13.12
CA LEU A 42 3.95 8.74 -13.84
C LEU A 42 3.50 8.63 -15.30
N ALA A 43 3.79 7.51 -15.96
CA ALA A 43 3.34 7.25 -17.33
C ALA A 43 1.80 7.18 -17.42
N VAL A 44 1.14 6.52 -16.48
CA VAL A 44 -0.33 6.46 -16.38
C VAL A 44 -0.92 7.84 -16.12
N ALA A 45 -0.33 8.61 -15.19
CA ALA A 45 -0.79 9.96 -14.87
C ALA A 45 -0.64 10.88 -16.07
N TYR A 46 0.50 10.84 -16.77
CA TYR A 46 0.74 11.57 -18.00
C TYR A 46 -0.27 11.19 -19.10
N THR A 47 -0.55 9.90 -19.25
CA THR A 47 -1.55 9.40 -20.22
C THR A 47 -2.94 9.95 -19.92
N ASN A 48 -3.38 9.89 -18.66
CA ASN A 48 -4.64 10.51 -18.23
C ASN A 48 -4.66 12.02 -18.52
N TRP A 49 -3.58 12.73 -18.17
CA TRP A 49 -3.45 14.16 -18.41
C TRP A 49 -3.56 14.53 -19.89
N ARG A 50 -3.02 13.68 -20.78
CA ARG A 50 -3.09 13.87 -22.23
C ARG A 50 -4.48 13.56 -22.80
N LEU A 51 -5.08 12.44 -22.41
CA LEU A 51 -6.30 11.91 -23.02
C LEU A 51 -7.60 12.49 -22.42
N ASP A 52 -7.60 12.87 -21.14
CA ASP A 52 -8.79 13.36 -20.44
C ASP A 52 -8.54 14.75 -19.82
N PRO A 53 -8.95 15.84 -20.51
CA PRO A 53 -8.79 17.19 -19.99
C PRO A 53 -9.46 17.44 -18.63
N THR A 54 -10.47 16.64 -18.25
CA THR A 54 -11.15 16.78 -16.96
C THR A 54 -10.24 16.42 -15.78
N GLN A 55 -9.17 15.67 -16.02
CA GLN A 55 -8.19 15.27 -15.02
C GLN A 55 -7.22 16.40 -14.61
N ARG A 56 -7.22 17.53 -15.34
CA ARG A 56 -6.25 18.63 -15.17
C ARG A 56 -6.65 19.59 -14.06
N THR A 57 -6.99 19.06 -12.90
CA THR A 57 -7.46 19.85 -11.75
C THR A 57 -6.58 19.60 -10.52
N GLY A 58 -6.51 20.60 -9.64
CA GLY A 58 -5.81 20.47 -8.38
C GLY A 58 -6.35 19.31 -7.52
N THR A 59 -7.65 19.00 -7.64
CA THR A 59 -8.29 17.88 -6.95
C THR A 59 -7.69 16.54 -7.37
N HIS A 60 -7.64 16.25 -8.67
CA HIS A 60 -7.07 15.00 -9.16
C HIS A 60 -5.58 14.88 -8.87
N LEU A 61 -4.84 15.99 -8.98
CA LEU A 61 -3.43 16.02 -8.61
C LEU A 61 -3.21 15.74 -7.12
N SER A 62 -4.05 16.30 -6.25
CA SER A 62 -3.97 16.09 -4.80
C SER A 62 -4.29 14.64 -4.42
N ILE A 63 -5.34 14.06 -5.03
CA ILE A 63 -5.69 12.65 -4.82
C ILE A 63 -4.58 11.73 -5.31
N TYR A 64 -4.01 12.01 -6.50
CA TYR A 64 -2.86 11.27 -7.02
C TYR A 64 -1.67 11.32 -6.06
N ALA A 65 -1.30 12.51 -5.57
CA ALA A 65 -0.21 12.68 -4.61
C ALA A 65 -0.47 11.91 -3.32
N MET A 66 -1.67 11.99 -2.75
CA MET A 66 -2.02 11.23 -1.54
C MET A 66 -1.95 9.73 -1.75
N ARG A 67 -2.37 9.23 -2.92
CA ARG A 67 -2.22 7.81 -3.25
C ARG A 67 -0.76 7.39 -3.34
N LEU A 68 0.11 8.21 -3.93
CA LEU A 68 1.55 7.92 -3.99
C LEU A 68 2.17 7.86 -2.59
N VAL A 69 1.82 8.79 -1.69
CA VAL A 69 2.31 8.77 -0.31
C VAL A 69 1.86 7.49 0.41
N SER A 70 0.57 7.14 0.31
CA SER A 70 0.05 5.90 0.89
C SER A 70 0.66 4.64 0.26
N ALA A 71 0.91 4.64 -1.05
CA ALA A 71 1.60 3.53 -1.72
C ALA A 71 3.04 3.38 -1.21
N GLY A 72 3.75 4.50 -1.02
CA GLY A 72 5.08 4.52 -0.43
C GLY A 72 5.09 3.96 0.99
N MET A 73 4.07 4.27 1.80
CA MET A 73 3.90 3.69 3.14
C MET A 73 3.74 2.16 3.08
N TRP A 74 2.86 1.64 2.22
CA TRP A 74 2.69 0.18 2.07
C TRP A 74 3.95 -0.50 1.54
N TYR A 75 4.64 0.11 0.58
CA TYR A 75 5.92 -0.36 0.09
C TYR A 75 6.98 -0.39 1.20
N LEU A 76 7.13 0.66 2.01
CA LEU A 76 8.07 0.62 3.14
C LEU A 76 7.71 -0.48 4.15
N GLY A 77 6.42 -0.76 4.32
CA GLY A 77 5.93 -1.87 5.13
C GLY A 77 6.48 -3.24 4.69
N THR A 78 6.71 -3.46 3.39
CA THR A 78 7.20 -4.75 2.86
C THR A 78 8.60 -5.09 3.35
N LEU A 79 9.43 -4.08 3.64
CA LEU A 79 10.82 -4.25 4.05
C LEU A 79 10.93 -5.10 5.33
N TRP A 80 9.99 -4.93 6.26
CA TRP A 80 9.99 -5.70 7.50
C TRP A 80 9.47 -7.13 7.33
N LYS A 81 8.93 -7.49 6.16
CA LYS A 81 8.45 -8.84 5.82
C LYS A 81 9.48 -9.63 5.02
N LEU A 82 10.66 -9.06 4.78
CA LEU A 82 11.78 -9.74 4.14
C LEU A 82 12.91 -10.03 5.15
N PRO A 83 13.68 -11.11 4.95
CA PRO A 83 13.50 -12.14 3.94
C PRO A 83 12.31 -13.09 4.25
N LEU A 84 11.78 -13.75 3.22
CA LEU A 84 10.80 -14.82 3.34
C LEU A 84 11.48 -16.16 3.69
N PRO A 85 10.77 -17.11 4.32
CA PRO A 85 9.37 -17.04 4.77
C PRO A 85 9.19 -16.46 6.19
N ILE A 86 10.28 -16.24 6.94
CA ILE A 86 10.24 -15.71 8.31
C ILE A 86 11.29 -14.61 8.45
N SER A 87 10.86 -13.39 8.74
CA SER A 87 11.72 -12.24 9.03
C SER A 87 11.66 -11.87 10.50
N ALA A 88 12.77 -11.33 11.02
CA ALA A 88 12.82 -10.84 12.40
C ALA A 88 11.83 -9.68 12.62
N GLY A 89 11.73 -8.76 11.65
CA GLY A 89 10.82 -7.61 11.73
C GLY A 89 9.35 -8.03 11.81
N PHE A 90 8.90 -8.95 10.95
CA PHE A 90 7.52 -9.40 10.97
C PHE A 90 7.21 -10.24 12.20
N THR A 91 8.14 -11.09 12.64
CA THR A 91 8.00 -11.86 13.89
C THR A 91 7.84 -10.93 15.09
N TYR A 92 8.65 -9.87 15.16
CA TYR A 92 8.56 -8.85 16.22
C TYR A 92 7.20 -8.17 16.24
N TRP A 93 6.77 -7.61 15.10
CA TRP A 93 5.51 -6.88 15.02
C TRP A 93 4.29 -7.78 15.24
N LEU A 94 4.28 -8.99 14.67
CA LEU A 94 3.21 -9.95 14.90
C LEU A 94 3.16 -10.37 16.38
N GLY A 95 4.31 -10.60 17.02
CA GLY A 95 4.39 -10.82 18.46
C GLY A 95 3.82 -9.67 19.29
N ASN A 96 4.11 -8.42 18.90
CA ASN A 96 3.53 -7.25 19.55
C ASN A 96 2.00 -7.20 19.38
N THR A 97 1.46 -7.57 18.20
CA THR A 97 0.00 -7.63 18.01
C THR A 97 -0.71 -8.66 18.88
N VAL A 98 -0.01 -9.73 19.31
CA VAL A 98 -0.52 -10.67 20.31
C VAL A 98 -0.48 -10.05 21.69
N LYS A 99 0.69 -9.48 22.05
CA LYS A 99 0.98 -8.97 23.39
C LYS A 99 0.13 -7.76 23.78
N TYR A 100 -0.08 -6.83 22.85
CA TYR A 100 -0.69 -5.53 23.11
C TYR A 100 -2.12 -5.40 22.60
N SER A 101 -2.72 -6.50 22.14
CA SER A 101 -4.09 -6.53 21.64
C SER A 101 -5.09 -5.96 22.66
N SER A 102 -6.02 -5.12 22.22
CA SER A 102 -7.11 -4.62 23.07
C SER A 102 -8.02 -5.73 23.58
N PHE A 103 -8.18 -6.80 22.80
CA PHE A 103 -9.12 -7.88 23.07
C PHE A 103 -8.42 -9.23 23.09
N GLN A 104 -8.75 -10.07 24.08
CA GLN A 104 -8.18 -11.42 24.20
C GLN A 104 -8.53 -12.31 23.01
N VAL A 105 -9.76 -12.22 22.48
CA VAL A 105 -10.18 -13.00 21.30
C VAL A 105 -9.31 -12.66 20.10
N HIS A 106 -9.03 -11.37 19.87
CA HIS A 106 -8.14 -10.93 18.81
C HIS A 106 -6.70 -11.43 19.04
N ALA A 107 -6.18 -11.34 20.27
CA ALA A 107 -4.86 -11.87 20.62
C ALA A 107 -4.73 -13.37 20.30
N SER A 108 -5.76 -14.16 20.60
CA SER A 108 -5.78 -15.60 20.30
C SER A 108 -5.72 -15.88 18.80
N ILE A 109 -6.39 -15.07 17.96
CA ILE A 109 -6.31 -15.19 16.49
C ILE A 109 -4.90 -14.82 16.01
N MET A 110 -4.33 -13.71 16.50
CA MET A 110 -2.96 -13.31 16.18
C MET A 110 -1.94 -14.37 16.62
N GLN A 111 -2.18 -15.06 17.74
CA GLN A 111 -1.34 -16.16 18.20
C GLN A 111 -1.38 -17.36 17.24
N VAL A 112 -2.55 -17.67 16.66
CA VAL A 112 -2.64 -18.69 15.60
C VAL A 112 -1.81 -18.27 14.39
N PHE A 113 -1.86 -17.00 14.00
CA PHE A 113 -1.05 -16.48 12.89
C PHE A 113 0.45 -16.58 13.21
N LEU A 114 0.86 -16.24 14.43
CA LEU A 114 2.24 -16.34 14.89
C LEU A 114 2.74 -17.80 14.88
N ASN A 115 1.90 -18.75 15.31
CA ASN A 115 2.23 -20.18 15.27
C ASN A 115 2.41 -20.71 13.83
N HIS A 116 1.79 -20.05 12.85
CA HIS A 116 1.85 -20.41 11.42
C HIS A 116 2.55 -19.31 10.59
N ILE A 117 3.50 -18.59 11.18
CA ILE A 117 4.11 -17.40 10.59
C ILE A 117 4.72 -17.63 9.21
N ALA A 118 5.29 -18.83 8.97
CA ALA A 118 5.87 -19.20 7.67
C ALA A 118 4.85 -19.19 6.50
N LEU A 119 3.56 -19.35 6.80
CA LEU A 119 2.47 -19.24 5.82
C LEU A 119 1.88 -17.82 5.78
N VAL A 120 1.78 -17.18 6.95
CA VAL A 120 1.16 -15.85 7.08
C VAL A 120 2.03 -14.76 6.47
N GLN A 121 3.34 -14.76 6.73
CA GLN A 121 4.23 -13.69 6.30
C GLN A 121 4.28 -13.53 4.77
N PRO A 122 4.45 -14.59 3.95
CA PRO A 122 4.39 -14.43 2.50
C PRO A 122 3.06 -13.83 2.01
N LEU A 123 1.93 -14.22 2.61
CA LEU A 123 0.62 -13.68 2.26
C LEU A 123 0.48 -12.19 2.60
N VAL A 124 0.99 -11.78 3.77
CA VAL A 124 1.00 -10.37 4.18
C VAL A 124 1.94 -9.56 3.30
N PHE A 125 3.13 -10.08 2.96
CA PHE A 125 4.04 -9.44 2.02
C PHE A 125 3.39 -9.21 0.65
N LEU A 126 2.74 -10.24 0.09
CA LEU A 126 2.02 -10.13 -1.19
C LEU A 126 0.86 -9.14 -1.10
N LEU A 127 0.14 -9.11 0.02
CA LEU A 127 -0.95 -8.17 0.25
C LEU A 127 -0.47 -6.72 0.28
N GLU A 128 0.57 -6.42 1.06
CA GLU A 128 1.14 -5.06 1.14
C GLU A 128 1.75 -4.63 -0.20
N THR A 129 2.40 -5.56 -0.91
CA THR A 129 2.89 -5.33 -2.27
C THR A 129 1.74 -5.02 -3.23
N ALA A 130 0.64 -5.78 -3.17
CA ALA A 130 -0.54 -5.53 -4.00
C ALA A 130 -1.20 -4.19 -3.68
N LEU A 131 -1.25 -3.78 -2.40
CA LEU A 131 -1.74 -2.46 -2.00
C LEU A 131 -0.84 -1.34 -2.56
N ALA A 132 0.48 -1.48 -2.45
CA ALA A 132 1.42 -0.52 -3.02
C ALA A 132 1.27 -0.39 -4.54
N ILE A 133 1.18 -1.52 -5.27
CA ILE A 133 0.96 -1.55 -6.73
C ILE A 133 -0.38 -0.88 -7.07
N SER A 134 -1.46 -1.27 -6.39
CA SER A 134 -2.81 -0.77 -6.62
C SER A 134 -2.88 0.75 -6.46
N LEU A 135 -2.36 1.27 -5.34
CA LEU A 135 -2.40 2.70 -5.03
C LEU A 135 -1.47 3.51 -5.95
N MET A 136 -0.28 3.00 -6.26
CA MET A 136 0.70 3.72 -7.08
C MET A 136 0.26 3.80 -8.55
N LEU A 137 -0.18 2.69 -9.14
CA LEU A 137 -0.68 2.68 -10.52
C LEU A 137 -2.13 3.20 -10.64
N GLY A 138 -2.85 3.26 -9.52
CA GLY A 138 -4.23 3.66 -9.50
C GLY A 138 -5.17 2.64 -10.12
N ILE A 139 -4.92 1.34 -9.87
CA ILE A 139 -5.71 0.21 -10.35
C ILE A 139 -6.43 -0.49 -9.19
N ALA A 140 -7.74 -0.72 -9.31
CA ALA A 140 -8.58 -1.33 -8.27
C ALA A 140 -8.48 -0.62 -6.89
N VAL A 141 -8.30 0.70 -6.90
CA VAL A 141 -8.02 1.48 -5.67
C VAL A 141 -9.17 1.43 -4.68
N ARG A 142 -10.40 1.27 -5.15
CA ARG A 142 -11.56 1.12 -4.27
C ARG A 142 -11.41 -0.10 -3.37
N LEU A 143 -11.04 -1.24 -3.95
CA LEU A 143 -10.80 -2.48 -3.21
C LEU A 143 -9.58 -2.35 -2.30
N ALA A 144 -8.49 -1.77 -2.78
CA ALA A 144 -7.31 -1.52 -1.95
C ALA A 144 -7.60 -0.60 -0.77
N GLY A 145 -8.48 0.40 -0.93
CA GLY A 145 -8.95 1.24 0.16
C GLY A 145 -9.70 0.43 1.23
N ILE A 146 -10.62 -0.44 0.82
CA ILE A 146 -11.36 -1.31 1.76
C ILE A 146 -10.41 -2.26 2.49
N VAL A 147 -9.54 -2.94 1.75
CA VAL A 147 -8.55 -3.87 2.31
C VAL A 147 -7.59 -3.15 3.25
N GLY A 148 -7.10 -1.96 2.87
CA GLY A 148 -6.23 -1.14 3.71
C GLY A 148 -6.91 -0.70 5.01
N VAL A 149 -8.21 -0.37 4.97
CA VAL A 149 -9.01 -0.10 6.18
C VAL A 149 -9.05 -1.33 7.09
N LEU A 150 -9.42 -2.51 6.56
CA LEU A 150 -9.53 -3.73 7.35
C LEU A 150 -8.18 -4.16 7.95
N PHE A 151 -7.11 -4.07 7.15
CA PHE A 151 -5.76 -4.39 7.59
C PHE A 151 -5.31 -3.44 8.71
N THR A 152 -5.56 -2.13 8.55
CA THR A 152 -5.16 -1.14 9.55
C THR A 152 -6.01 -1.21 10.81
N LEU A 153 -7.29 -1.59 10.71
CA LEU A 153 -8.14 -1.88 11.87
C LEU A 153 -7.58 -3.05 12.68
N ASN A 154 -7.10 -4.11 12.02
CA ASN A 154 -6.40 -5.21 12.70
C ASN A 154 -5.16 -4.71 13.45
N LEU A 155 -4.36 -3.82 12.85
CA LEU A 155 -3.21 -3.22 13.54
C LEU A 155 -3.61 -2.33 14.72
N LEU A 156 -4.63 -1.47 14.55
CA LEU A 156 -5.15 -0.61 15.63
C LEU A 156 -5.57 -1.45 16.83
N ILE A 157 -6.30 -2.55 16.61
CA ILE A 157 -6.73 -3.44 17.69
C ILE A 157 -5.53 -4.18 18.29
N GLY A 158 -4.61 -4.67 17.45
CA GLY A 158 -3.44 -5.45 17.88
C GLY A 158 -2.40 -4.65 18.68
N LEU A 159 -2.26 -3.35 18.39
CA LEU A 159 -1.21 -2.51 18.96
C LEU A 159 -1.75 -1.39 19.86
N TYR A 160 -3.04 -1.40 20.19
CA TYR A 160 -3.69 -0.32 20.95
C TYR A 160 -3.01 -0.02 22.30
N ASN A 161 -2.53 -1.07 22.99
CA ASN A 161 -1.89 -0.95 24.29
C ASN A 161 -0.35 -0.91 24.20
N ASP A 162 0.23 -0.84 22.99
CA ASP A 162 1.68 -0.72 22.84
C ASP A 162 2.10 0.70 23.23
N PRO A 163 2.96 0.88 24.26
CA PRO A 163 3.34 2.21 24.75
C PRO A 163 4.22 3.00 23.77
N THR A 164 4.76 2.35 22.74
CA THR A 164 5.60 3.00 21.72
C THR A 164 4.78 3.51 20.53
N GLU A 165 3.51 3.12 20.45
CA GLU A 165 2.63 3.40 19.33
C GLU A 165 1.61 4.49 19.67
N TRP A 166 1.19 5.24 18.65
CA TRP A 166 0.14 6.24 18.79
C TRP A 166 -1.11 5.82 18.02
N PRO A 167 -2.25 5.52 18.70
CA PRO A 167 -3.44 4.98 18.05
C PRO A 167 -3.98 5.81 16.88
N TRP A 168 -3.82 7.14 16.94
CA TRP A 168 -4.32 8.05 15.91
C TRP A 168 -3.57 7.95 14.59
N THR A 169 -2.34 7.40 14.56
CA THR A 169 -1.65 7.07 13.31
C THR A 169 -2.48 6.09 12.48
N TYR A 170 -2.99 5.02 13.12
CA TYR A 170 -3.83 4.03 12.48
C TYR A 170 -5.19 4.61 12.07
N VAL A 171 -5.80 5.44 12.92
CA VAL A 171 -7.06 6.12 12.58
C VAL A 171 -6.88 7.01 11.34
N GLY A 172 -5.79 7.76 11.24
CA GLY A 172 -5.47 8.57 10.07
C GLY A 172 -5.35 7.74 8.79
N ILE A 173 -4.66 6.59 8.87
CA ILE A 173 -4.53 5.66 7.75
C ILE A 173 -5.89 5.06 7.36
N ILE A 174 -6.73 4.67 8.33
CA ILE A 174 -8.10 4.18 8.11
C ILE A 174 -8.94 5.24 7.40
N CYS A 175 -8.90 6.48 7.86
CA CYS A 175 -9.62 7.59 7.22
C CYS A 175 -9.14 7.81 5.78
N ALA A 176 -7.83 7.85 5.55
CA ALA A 176 -7.27 8.04 4.21
C ALA A 176 -7.71 6.93 3.23
N HIS A 177 -7.64 5.67 3.66
CA HIS A 177 -8.03 4.53 2.83
C HIS A 177 -9.55 4.44 2.65
N GLY A 178 -10.33 4.80 3.67
CA GLY A 178 -11.78 4.94 3.58
C GLY A 178 -12.18 6.00 2.55
N MET A 179 -11.49 7.15 2.54
CA MET A 179 -11.68 8.17 1.52
C MET A 179 -11.31 7.68 0.13
N PHE A 180 -10.23 6.89 -0.03
CA PHE A 180 -9.91 6.28 -1.32
C PHE A 180 -10.99 5.33 -1.83
N ALA A 181 -11.57 4.52 -0.93
CA ALA A 181 -12.66 3.60 -1.25
C ALA A 181 -13.92 4.35 -1.67
N VAL A 182 -14.33 5.36 -0.91
CA VAL A 182 -15.56 6.12 -1.16
C VAL A 182 -15.45 7.04 -2.38
N ALA A 183 -14.33 7.75 -2.52
CA ALA A 183 -14.13 8.71 -3.60
C ALA A 183 -13.68 8.08 -4.93
N GLN A 184 -13.56 6.75 -4.99
CA GLN A 184 -13.02 6.03 -6.16
C GLN A 184 -11.69 6.64 -6.62
N ALA A 185 -10.76 6.82 -5.68
CA ALA A 185 -9.53 7.60 -5.88
C ALA A 185 -8.67 7.08 -7.05
N GLY A 186 -8.86 5.81 -7.43
CA GLY A 186 -8.42 5.20 -8.70
C GLY A 186 -8.59 6.10 -9.93
N ARG A 187 -9.72 6.79 -10.00
CA ARG A 187 -10.15 7.60 -11.15
C ARG A 187 -9.47 8.97 -11.26
N SER A 188 -8.53 9.28 -10.35
CA SER A 188 -7.76 10.52 -10.38
C SER A 188 -6.35 10.26 -10.87
N LEU A 189 -6.08 10.45 -12.17
CA LEU A 189 -4.78 10.17 -12.81
C LEU A 189 -4.29 8.72 -12.64
N GLY A 190 -5.20 7.75 -12.51
CA GLY A 190 -4.88 6.33 -12.39
C GLY A 190 -5.42 5.47 -13.53
N ILE A 191 -5.08 4.19 -13.52
CA ILE A 191 -5.57 3.20 -14.49
C ILE A 191 -7.09 3.07 -14.43
N ASP A 192 -7.71 3.16 -13.23
CA ASP A 192 -9.16 3.05 -13.09
C ASP A 192 -9.92 4.12 -13.91
N ASN A 193 -9.37 5.32 -14.09
CA ASN A 193 -9.98 6.33 -14.98
C ASN A 193 -9.89 5.90 -16.45
N LEU A 194 -8.72 5.43 -16.90
CA LEU A 194 -8.52 4.96 -18.27
C LEU A 194 -9.47 3.80 -18.58
N LEU A 195 -9.68 2.90 -17.62
CA LEU A 195 -10.64 1.82 -17.73
C LEU A 195 -12.08 2.33 -17.76
N ALA A 196 -12.48 3.22 -16.84
CA ALA A 196 -13.83 3.77 -16.75
C ALA A 196 -14.21 4.58 -18.01
N LYS A 197 -13.25 5.28 -18.60
CA LYS A 197 -13.41 6.07 -19.83
C LYS A 197 -13.16 5.25 -21.11
N ARG A 198 -12.82 3.96 -20.98
CA ARG A 198 -12.53 3.04 -22.09
C ARG A 198 -11.41 3.54 -23.02
N LEU A 199 -10.37 4.11 -22.44
CA LEU A 199 -9.25 4.75 -23.14
C LEU A 199 -8.07 3.81 -23.41
N ILE A 200 -8.15 2.54 -23.01
CA ILE A 200 -7.10 1.54 -23.26
C ILE A 200 -7.44 0.78 -24.55
N PRO A 201 -6.66 0.95 -25.63
CA PRO A 201 -6.95 0.27 -26.90
C PRO A 201 -6.86 -1.25 -26.77
N GLY A 202 -7.80 -1.97 -27.41
CA GLY A 202 -7.77 -3.43 -27.50
C GLY A 202 -8.27 -4.19 -26.26
N LEU A 203 -8.70 -3.50 -25.20
CA LEU A 203 -9.29 -4.13 -24.04
C LEU A 203 -10.77 -4.47 -24.30
N PRO A 204 -11.24 -5.71 -24.06
CA PRO A 204 -12.66 -6.02 -24.15
C PRO A 204 -13.41 -5.38 -22.98
N TYR A 205 -14.35 -4.48 -23.29
CA TYR A 205 -15.14 -3.73 -22.30
C TYR A 205 -16.52 -4.34 -22.02
N ASP A 206 -16.73 -5.60 -22.42
CA ASP A 206 -18.00 -6.32 -22.30
C ASP A 206 -17.84 -7.61 -21.48
N GLY A 207 -18.96 -8.13 -20.94
CA GLY A 207 -18.99 -9.41 -20.23
C GLY A 207 -18.52 -9.38 -18.77
N ALA A 208 -17.99 -10.52 -18.30
CA ALA A 208 -17.61 -10.72 -16.89
C ALA A 208 -16.46 -9.80 -16.44
N VAL A 209 -15.51 -9.52 -17.34
CA VAL A 209 -14.37 -8.63 -17.09
C VAL A 209 -14.85 -7.20 -16.85
N ALA A 210 -15.78 -6.70 -17.67
CA ALA A 210 -16.38 -5.39 -17.48
C ALA A 210 -17.14 -5.26 -16.15
N ARG A 211 -17.86 -6.32 -15.75
CA ARG A 211 -18.57 -6.36 -14.46
C ARG A 211 -17.56 -6.35 -13.29
N ALA A 212 -16.49 -7.12 -13.35
CA ALA A 212 -15.43 -7.12 -12.33
C ALA A 212 -14.76 -5.74 -12.22
N MET A 213 -14.45 -5.11 -13.35
CA MET A 213 -13.89 -3.75 -13.40
C MET A 213 -14.83 -2.71 -12.81
N SER A 214 -16.15 -2.80 -13.05
CA SER A 214 -17.12 -1.87 -12.48
C SER A 214 -17.23 -1.93 -10.95
N LEU A 215 -16.96 -3.11 -10.37
CA LEU A 215 -16.97 -3.30 -8.91
C LEU A 215 -15.66 -2.85 -8.26
N ALA A 216 -14.55 -2.98 -8.99
CA ALA A 216 -13.21 -2.63 -8.52
C ALA A 216 -12.87 -1.14 -8.64
N THR A 217 -13.59 -0.39 -9.49
CA THR A 217 -13.33 1.02 -9.83
C THR A 217 -14.36 2.03 -9.31
#